data_AF-A0A1Z5IHZ1-F1
#
_entry.id   AF-A0A1Z5IHZ1-F1
#
_cell.length_a   1.000
_cell.length_b   1.000
_cell.length_c   1.000
_cell.angle_alpha   90.00
_cell.angle_beta   90.00
_cell.angle_gamma   90.00
#
_symmetry.space_group_name_H-M   'P 1'
#
loop_
_entity.id
_entity.type
_entity.pdbx_description
1 polymer ?
#
loop_
_entity_poly.entity_id
_entity_poly.type
_entity_poly.pdbx_seq_one_letter_code
_entity_poly.pdbx_strand_id
1 'polypeptide(L)'
;MKGLAYFLMVLLPVVIIGSTVYLTRNWVPTSVGTIITWLIAWLVSMILVTILYLLLIYRPNALRHKAAKTAEQNKNNEEGQH
;
A
#
# COMPACT_ATOMS: atom_id res chain seq x y z
N MET A 1 -0.08 5.34 13.65
CA MET A 1 -1.34 5.45 12.89
C MET A 1 -1.53 4.24 11.96
N LYS A 2 -1.76 3.04 12.50
CA LYS A 2 -1.93 1.83 11.68
C LYS A 2 -3.31 1.81 11.00
N GLY A 3 -4.35 2.28 11.69
CA GLY A 3 -5.73 2.36 11.18
C GLY A 3 -5.88 3.23 9.94
N LEU A 4 -5.15 4.35 9.82
CA LEU A 4 -5.19 5.22 8.64
C LEU A 4 -4.67 4.50 7.37
N ALA A 5 -3.63 3.68 7.50
CA ALA A 5 -3.08 2.93 6.38
C ALA A 5 -4.04 1.82 5.91
N TYR A 6 -4.68 1.10 6.85
CA TYR A 6 -5.73 0.13 6.53
C TYR A 6 -6.96 0.79 5.91
N PHE A 7 -7.33 1.98 6.38
CA PHE A 7 -8.42 2.75 5.80
C PHE A 7 -8.12 3.16 4.36
N LEU A 8 -6.92 3.69 4.09
CA LEU A 8 -6.49 4.05 2.73
C LEU A 8 -6.40 2.82 1.81
N MET A 9 -6.03 1.66 2.35
CA MET A 9 -6.02 0.39 1.63
C MET A 9 -7.36 -0.01 1.05
N VAL A 10 -8.45 0.32 1.73
CA VAL A 10 -9.82 0.02 1.28
C VAL A 10 -10.38 1.19 0.49
N LEU A 11 -10.11 2.42 0.90
CA LEU A 11 -10.65 3.62 0.27
C LEU A 11 -10.14 3.79 -1.17
N LEU A 12 -8.83 3.63 -1.39
CA LEU A 12 -8.23 3.83 -2.71
C LEU A 12 -8.81 2.90 -3.80
N PRO A 13 -8.89 1.57 -3.61
CA PRO A 13 -9.48 0.71 -4.62
C PRO A 13 -10.97 0.99 -4.83
N VAL A 14 -11.71 1.34 -3.76
CA VAL A 14 -13.13 1.72 -3.89
C VAL A 14 -13.29 2.98 -4.75
N VAL A 15 -12.46 3.99 -4.56
CA VAL A 15 -12.49 5.22 -5.38
C VAL A 15 -12.11 4.94 -6.83
N ILE A 16 -11.10 4.10 -7.08
CA ILE A 16 -10.68 3.73 -8.44
C ILE A 16 -11.78 2.97 -9.17
N ILE A 17 -12.39 1.97 -8.51
CA ILE A 17 -13.47 1.18 -9.11
C ILE A 17 -14.71 2.06 -9.32
N GLY A 18 -15.11 2.85 -8.31
CA GLY A 18 -16.26 3.73 -8.39
C GLY A 18 -16.13 4.80 -9.48
N SER A 19 -14.96 5.43 -9.60
CA SER A 19 -14.68 6.39 -10.69
C SER A 19 -14.66 5.72 -12.06
N THR A 20 -14.10 4.52 -12.18
CA THR A 20 -14.10 3.76 -13.44
C THR A 20 -15.51 3.40 -13.88
N VAL A 21 -16.35 2.91 -12.96
CA VAL A 21 -17.76 2.61 -13.22
C VAL A 21 -18.53 3.88 -13.61
N TYR A 22 -18.29 4.99 -12.92
CA TYR A 22 -18.90 6.27 -13.25
C TYR A 22 -18.52 6.76 -14.66
N LEU A 23 -17.23 6.64 -15.02
CA LEU A 23 -16.71 7.04 -16.33
C LEU A 23 -17.26 6.16 -17.46
N THR A 24 -17.39 4.86 -17.20
CA THR A 24 -17.88 3.88 -18.18
C THR A 24 -19.40 3.70 -18.16
N ARG A 25 -20.16 4.50 -17.37
CA ARG A 25 -21.61 4.28 -17.19
C ARG A 25 -22.42 4.33 -18.47
N ASN A 26 -21.99 5.17 -19.43
CA ASN A 26 -22.69 5.38 -20.70
C ASN A 26 -22.07 4.52 -21.82
N TRP A 27 -21.06 3.70 -21.51
CA TRP A 27 -20.37 2.88 -22.49
C TRP A 27 -21.13 1.56 -22.66
N VAL A 28 -21.05 0.99 -23.85
CA VAL A 28 -21.62 -0.35 -24.07
C VAL A 28 -20.78 -1.36 -23.26
N PRO A 29 -21.38 -2.15 -22.36
CA PRO A 29 -20.63 -3.04 -21.46
C PRO A 29 -19.82 -4.11 -22.21
N THR A 30 -20.32 -4.53 -23.38
CA THR A 30 -19.71 -5.56 -24.23
C THR A 30 -18.67 -5.01 -25.21
N SER A 31 -18.47 -3.68 -25.26
CA SER A 31 -17.42 -3.12 -26.09
C SER A 31 -16.04 -3.49 -25.55
N VAL A 32 -15.14 -3.83 -26.47
CA VAL A 32 -13.73 -4.14 -26.16
C VAL A 32 -13.07 -3.03 -25.33
N GLY A 33 -13.37 -1.76 -25.62
CA GLY A 33 -12.88 -0.62 -24.84
C GLY A 33 -13.28 -0.69 -23.36
N THR A 34 -14.55 -0.93 -23.07
CA THR A 34 -15.06 -1.06 -21.70
C THR A 34 -14.40 -2.20 -20.94
N ILE A 35 -14.26 -3.37 -21.59
CA ILE A 35 -13.63 -4.56 -21.02
C ILE A 35 -12.17 -4.27 -20.65
N ILE A 36 -11.41 -3.65 -21.56
CA ILE A 36 -10.01 -3.29 -21.33
C ILE A 36 -9.90 -2.28 -20.18
N THR A 37 -10.74 -1.24 -20.17
CA THR A 37 -10.75 -0.24 -19.10
C THR A 37 -11.03 -0.87 -17.73
N TRP A 38 -11.98 -1.80 -17.65
CA TRP A 38 -12.30 -2.51 -16.42
C TRP A 38 -11.17 -3.43 -15.97
N LEU A 39 -10.54 -4.15 -16.90
CA LEU A 39 -9.36 -4.97 -16.65
C LEU A 39 -8.22 -4.13 -16.07
N ILE A 40 -7.91 -2.98 -16.69
CA ILE A 40 -6.86 -2.07 -16.22
C ILE A 40 -7.19 -1.54 -14.83
N ALA A 41 -8.43 -1.07 -14.59
CA ALA A 41 -8.82 -0.56 -13.28
C ALA A 41 -8.69 -1.62 -12.18
N TRP A 42 -9.08 -2.86 -12.47
CA TRP A 42 -8.90 -3.98 -11.56
C TRP A 42 -7.41 -4.28 -11.29
N LEU A 43 -6.59 -4.30 -12.33
CA LEU A 43 -5.17 -4.63 -12.25
C LEU A 43 -4.39 -3.54 -11.48
N VAL A 44 -4.68 -2.26 -11.76
CA VAL A 44 -4.15 -1.12 -11.01
C VAL A 44 -4.57 -1.19 -9.55
N SER A 45 -5.85 -1.49 -9.26
CA SER A 45 -6.34 -1.67 -7.90
C SER A 45 -5.56 -2.74 -7.13
N MET A 46 -5.33 -3.91 -7.74
CA MET A 46 -4.57 -5.01 -7.12
C MET A 46 -3.10 -4.65 -6.90
N ILE A 47 -2.44 -4.02 -7.87
CA ILE A 47 -1.05 -3.56 -7.73
C ILE A 47 -0.94 -2.57 -6.57
N LEU A 48 -1.86 -1.61 -6.47
CA LEU A 48 -1.81 -0.55 -5.48
C LEU A 48 -1.99 -1.09 -4.06
N VAL A 49 -2.93 -2.02 -3.88
CA VAL A 49 -3.10 -2.76 -2.61
C VAL A 49 -1.84 -3.55 -2.27
N THR A 50 -1.24 -4.23 -3.24
CA THR A 50 -0.01 -5.04 -3.04
C THR A 50 1.17 -4.17 -2.60
N ILE A 51 1.39 -3.03 -3.27
CA ILE A 51 2.47 -2.09 -2.91
C ILE A 51 2.23 -1.52 -1.51
N LEU A 52 0.99 -1.11 -1.22
CA LEU A 52 0.65 -0.56 0.09
C LEU A 52 0.81 -1.60 1.20
N TYR A 53 0.52 -2.88 0.91
CA TYR A 53 0.72 -4.00 1.82
C TYR A 53 2.20 -4.23 2.12
N LEU A 54 3.02 -4.31 1.07
CA LEU A 54 4.46 -4.47 1.18
C LEU A 54 5.09 -3.30 1.94
N LEU A 55 4.65 -2.06 1.66
CA LEU A 55 5.11 -0.88 2.37
C LEU A 55 4.77 -0.94 3.87
N LEU A 56 3.57 -1.44 4.20
CA LEU A 56 3.11 -1.59 5.59
C LEU A 56 3.87 -2.67 6.35
N ILE A 57 4.36 -3.72 5.68
CA ILE A 57 5.23 -4.75 6.27
C ILE A 57 6.67 -4.25 6.38
N TYR A 58 7.18 -3.58 5.35
CA TYR A 58 8.59 -3.19 5.27
C TYR A 58 8.93 -2.00 6.18
N ARG A 59 8.03 -1.01 6.31
CA ARG A 59 8.23 0.14 7.21
C ARG A 59 8.47 -0.23 8.67
N PRO A 60 7.63 -1.03 9.35
CA PRO A 60 7.86 -1.40 10.74
C PRO A 60 9.14 -2.23 10.88
N ASN A 61 9.50 -3.08 9.92
CA ASN A 61 10.75 -3.83 9.97
C ASN A 61 11.99 -2.94 9.84
N ALA A 62 11.98 -1.94 8.95
CA ALA A 62 13.09 -0.99 8.82
C ALA A 62 13.28 -0.13 10.08
N LEU A 63 12.18 0.30 10.72
CA LEU A 63 12.22 1.03 11.99
C LEU A 63 12.70 0.13 13.15
N ARG A 64 12.25 -1.12 13.20
CA ARG A 64 12.70 -2.09 14.23
C ARG A 64 14.18 -2.40 14.09
N HIS A 65 14.68 -2.52 12.87
CA HIS A 65 16.09 -2.80 12.62
C HIS A 65 16.99 -1.60 12.96
N LYS A 66 16.55 -0.37 12.64
CA LYS A 66 17.24 0.85 13.08
C LYS A 66 17.26 0.97 14.61
N ALA A 67 16.12 0.74 15.27
CA ALA A 67 16.04 0.78 16.73
C ALA A 67 16.95 -0.27 17.40
N ALA A 68 17.01 -1.49 16.87
CA ALA A 68 17.89 -2.55 17.36
C ALA A 68 19.37 -2.19 17.23
N LYS A 69 19.80 -1.64 16.09
CA LYS A 69 21.19 -1.19 15.89
C LYS A 69 21.58 -0.05 16.84
N THR A 70 20.67 0.90 17.08
CA THR A 70 20.93 1.99 18.04
C THR A 70 21.02 1.47 19.48
N ALA A 71 20.18 0.49 19.85
CA ALA A 71 20.24 -0.12 21.18
C ALA A 71 21.53 -0.93 21.42
N GLU A 72 22.00 -1.70 20.43
CA GLU A 72 23.31 -2.39 20.51
C GLU A 72 24.48 -1.41 20.60
N GLN A 73 24.45 -0.33 19.82
CA GLN A 73 25.53 0.65 19.83
C GLN A 73 25.63 1.41 21.16
N ASN A 74 24.50 1.77 21.78
CA ASN A 74 24.50 2.39 23.12
C ASN A 74 25.01 1.41 24.19
N LYS A 75 24.60 0.14 24.13
CA LYS A 75 25.03 -0.88 25.09
C LYS A 75 26.55 -1.12 25.03
N ASN A 76 27.12 -1.18 23.82
CA ASN A 76 28.56 -1.34 23.65
C ASN A 76 29.36 -0.09 24.09
N ASN A 77 28.77 1.10 24.01
CA ASN A 77 29.39 2.33 24.52
C ASN A 77 29.38 2.40 26.06
N GLU A 78 28.35 1.86 26.70
CA GLU A 78 28.24 1.79 28.17
C GLU A 78 29.18 0.72 28.76
N GLU A 79 29.32 -0.44 28.09
CA GLU A 79 30.23 -1.50 28.51
C GLU A 79 31.72 -1.17 28.25
N GLY A 80 32.04 -0.27 27.32
CA GLY A 80 33.40 0.17 27.02
C GLY A 80 33.93 1.33 27.88
N GLN A 81 33.12 1.87 28.79
CA GLN A 81 33.50 2.97 29.70
C GLN A 81 33.81 2.50 31.14
N HIS A 82 33.81 1.18 31.39
CA HIS A 82 34.19 0.57 32.67
C HIS A 82 35.50 -0.21 32.57
#